data_AF-A0A225USD4-F1
#
_entry.id   AF-A0A225USD4-F1
#
_cell.length_a   1.000
_cell.length_b   1.000
_cell.length_c   1.000
_cell.angle_alpha   90.00
_cell.angle_beta   90.00
_cell.angle_gamma   90.00
#
_symmetry.space_group_name_H-M   'P 1'
#
loop_
_entity.id
_entity.type
_entity.pdbx_description
1 polymer ?
#
loop_
_entity_poly.entity_id
_entity_poly.type
_entity_poly.pdbx_seq_one_letter_code
_entity_poly.pdbx_strand_id
1 'polypeptide(L)'
;PSRRFFELCVKQQGTCPLQLSIDEDEDVLDAVLDIYEEIDTMKNDCAEEWMQLTGIETPSLALRPLLGLLVRDSSTRALVPSILGRMHRCSSKDRQELGLVLGPLLQQMIQNAGGTTALENSKVTTSPKGSLELLENAQLTTSAVSSIDTLEYLLISYSELWAKPSPTEIEIGELYMNGVFSLGFATLSQFCLLSGNLDPTRDDRDPACSHLSQDLDDISGLNISQSFTYDVDELYNNTASVPPNTTLLIINGGLDFQTPWEFGRYQFESTALSDPETSRKMLVEYEFGAHVCGLATTTDDDDTVCGPSIVASFISNNGNPDAIDTSCMSDLPELLLTDDDFSILVERIIEAEREEMLESGFGFERTKLTRTGT
;
A
#
# COMPACT_ATOMS: atom_id res chain seq x y z
N PRO A 1 9.88 5.49 5.07
CA PRO A 1 9.93 5.00 3.66
C PRO A 1 9.50 6.06 2.61
N SER A 2 8.34 6.72 2.74
CA SER A 2 7.83 7.69 1.74
C SER A 2 8.79 8.84 1.46
N ARG A 3 9.33 9.46 2.51
CA ARG A 3 10.35 10.52 2.40
C ARG A 3 11.57 10.04 1.59
N ARG A 4 12.14 8.89 1.95
CA ARG A 4 13.30 8.29 1.27
C ARG A 4 13.05 8.05 -0.21
N PHE A 5 11.84 7.61 -0.56
CA PHE A 5 11.45 7.34 -1.93
C PHE A 5 11.46 8.62 -2.78
N PHE A 6 10.89 9.72 -2.27
CA PHE A 6 10.92 10.98 -3.02
C PHE A 6 12.27 11.69 -2.95
N GLU A 7 13.04 11.56 -1.86
CA GLU A 7 14.45 12.00 -1.82
C GLU A 7 15.29 11.30 -2.89
N LEU A 8 15.02 10.02 -3.17
CA LEU A 8 15.66 9.30 -4.27
C LEU A 8 15.31 9.92 -5.62
N CYS A 9 14.04 10.24 -5.85
CA CYS A 9 13.60 10.94 -7.06
C CYS A 9 14.31 12.31 -7.22
N VAL A 10 14.49 13.05 -6.12
CA VAL A 10 15.22 14.32 -6.10
C VAL A 10 16.71 14.15 -6.38
N LYS A 11 17.34 13.08 -5.88
CA LYS A 11 18.72 12.74 -6.24
C LYS A 11 18.85 12.35 -7.72
N GLN A 12 17.79 11.81 -8.30
CA GLN A 12 17.72 11.34 -9.68
C GLN A 12 16.95 12.29 -10.62
N GLN A 13 16.91 13.61 -10.35
CA GLN A 13 16.13 14.58 -11.15
C GLN A 13 16.40 14.56 -12.66
N GLY A 14 17.59 14.13 -13.08
CA GLY A 14 17.91 13.95 -14.50
C GLY A 14 17.10 12.85 -15.20
N THR A 15 16.53 11.91 -14.45
CA THR A 15 15.79 10.74 -14.96
C THR A 15 14.40 10.59 -14.35
N CYS A 16 14.18 11.08 -13.13
CA CYS A 16 12.90 10.95 -12.44
C CYS A 16 11.80 11.74 -13.16
N PRO A 17 10.68 11.12 -13.57
CA PRO A 17 9.63 11.80 -14.32
C PRO A 17 8.79 12.77 -13.47
N LEU A 18 8.84 12.63 -12.14
CA LEU A 18 8.30 13.60 -11.18
C LEU A 18 9.37 14.66 -10.90
N GLN A 19 9.33 15.74 -11.65
CA GLN A 19 10.29 16.85 -11.55
C GLN A 19 9.95 17.73 -10.34
N LEU A 20 10.38 17.31 -9.15
CA LEU A 20 10.16 18.06 -7.90
C LEU A 20 11.10 19.27 -7.84
N SER A 21 10.54 20.49 -7.81
CA SER A 21 11.30 21.69 -7.46
C SER A 21 11.17 21.88 -5.95
N ILE A 22 12.26 21.70 -5.21
CA ILE A 22 12.26 21.78 -3.74
C ILE A 22 13.21 22.91 -3.36
N ASP A 23 12.70 23.89 -2.61
CA ASP A 23 13.51 24.95 -2.05
C ASP A 23 14.46 24.41 -0.96
N GLU A 24 15.56 25.11 -0.63
CA GLU A 24 16.61 24.61 0.28
C GLU A 24 16.11 24.16 1.67
N ASP A 25 14.97 24.70 2.13
CA ASP A 25 14.37 24.41 3.44
C ASP A 25 13.04 23.64 3.35
N GLU A 26 12.57 23.29 2.15
CA GLU A 26 11.28 22.65 1.94
C GLU A 26 11.35 21.13 2.15
N ASP A 27 10.33 20.60 2.79
CA ASP A 27 10.18 19.16 2.97
C ASP A 27 9.76 18.48 1.67
N VAL A 28 10.46 17.41 1.27
CA VAL A 28 10.12 16.66 0.04
C VAL A 28 8.69 16.14 0.02
N LEU A 29 8.10 15.83 1.19
CA LEU A 29 6.71 15.37 1.26
C LEU A 29 5.74 16.53 1.10
N ASP A 30 6.08 17.72 1.61
CA ASP A 30 5.27 18.93 1.43
C ASP A 30 5.21 19.30 -0.06
N ALA A 31 6.34 19.26 -0.78
CA ALA A 31 6.36 19.48 -2.24
C ALA A 31 5.45 18.50 -3.02
N VAL A 32 5.32 17.25 -2.54
CA VAL A 32 4.40 16.26 -3.14
C VAL A 32 2.95 16.54 -2.75
N LEU A 33 2.69 17.01 -1.54
CA LEU A 33 1.35 17.44 -1.10
C LEU A 33 0.87 18.67 -1.87
N ASP A 34 1.76 19.61 -2.17
CA ASP A 34 1.47 20.77 -3.02
C ASP A 34 1.04 20.34 -4.42
N ILE A 35 1.69 19.33 -5.01
CA ILE A 35 1.26 18.74 -6.28
C ILE A 35 -0.18 18.19 -6.19
N TYR A 36 -0.53 17.53 -5.09
CA TYR A 36 -1.90 17.05 -4.88
C TYR A 36 -2.90 18.20 -4.76
N GLU A 37 -2.57 19.25 -4.01
CA GLU A 37 -3.42 20.45 -3.89
C GLU A 37 -3.63 21.13 -5.26
N GLU A 38 -2.56 21.23 -6.06
CA GLU A 38 -2.63 21.76 -7.41
C GLU A 38 -3.52 20.90 -8.32
N ILE A 39 -3.40 19.57 -8.29
CA ILE A 39 -4.26 18.66 -9.06
C ILE A 39 -5.73 18.81 -8.63
N ASP A 40 -6.00 18.85 -7.32
CA ASP A 40 -7.36 18.97 -6.77
C ASP A 40 -8.00 20.32 -7.09
N THR A 41 -7.20 21.38 -7.13
CA THR A 41 -7.65 22.75 -7.40
C THR A 41 -7.83 23.00 -8.89
N MET A 42 -6.86 22.61 -9.72
CA MET A 42 -6.91 22.84 -11.16
C MET A 42 -7.95 21.96 -11.83
N LYS A 43 -8.11 20.71 -11.36
CA LYS A 43 -8.94 19.67 -11.99
C LYS A 43 -8.72 19.65 -13.51
N ASN A 44 -7.46 19.51 -13.92
CA ASN A 44 -7.08 19.41 -15.33
C ASN A 44 -7.76 18.19 -16.01
N ASP A 45 -7.70 18.11 -17.35
CA ASP A 45 -8.35 17.01 -18.09
C ASP A 45 -8.00 15.60 -17.58
N CYS A 46 -6.75 15.38 -17.14
CA CYS A 46 -6.29 14.09 -16.61
C CYS A 46 -6.94 13.79 -15.26
N ALA A 47 -7.07 14.81 -14.40
CA ALA A 47 -7.77 14.74 -13.14
C ALA A 47 -9.27 14.50 -13.35
N GLU A 48 -9.91 15.15 -14.33
CA GLU A 48 -11.31 14.91 -14.67
C GLU A 48 -11.55 13.48 -15.16
N GLU A 49 -10.69 12.94 -16.02
CA GLU A 49 -10.76 11.55 -16.47
C GLU A 49 -10.55 10.56 -15.31
N TRP A 50 -9.63 10.86 -14.40
CA TRP A 50 -9.42 10.08 -13.20
C TRP A 50 -10.63 10.09 -12.25
N MET A 51 -11.25 11.26 -12.06
CA MET A 51 -12.50 11.40 -11.31
C MET A 51 -13.64 10.59 -11.96
N GLN A 52 -13.75 10.59 -13.29
CA GLN A 52 -14.73 9.79 -14.01
C GLN A 52 -14.48 8.29 -13.88
N LEU A 53 -13.22 7.86 -13.97
CA LEU A 53 -12.83 6.46 -13.84
C LEU A 53 -13.13 5.91 -12.45
N THR A 54 -12.91 6.71 -11.41
CA THR A 54 -13.02 6.28 -10.00
C THR A 54 -14.36 6.62 -9.35
N GLY A 55 -15.10 7.60 -9.89
CA GLY A 55 -16.30 8.15 -9.29
C GLY A 55 -16.04 9.01 -8.04
N ILE A 56 -14.79 9.47 -7.83
CA ILE A 56 -14.38 10.26 -6.66
C ILE A 56 -14.13 11.71 -7.09
N GLU A 57 -14.74 12.68 -6.42
CA GLU A 57 -14.73 14.10 -6.86
C GLU A 57 -13.43 14.85 -6.58
N THR A 58 -12.60 14.32 -5.68
CA THR A 58 -11.28 14.85 -5.32
C THR A 58 -10.21 13.90 -5.84
N PRO A 59 -9.47 14.27 -6.90
CA PRO A 59 -8.47 13.40 -7.51
C PRO A 59 -7.45 12.80 -6.53
N SER A 60 -6.92 13.60 -5.60
CA SER A 60 -5.91 13.16 -4.64
C SER A 60 -6.41 12.06 -3.70
N LEU A 61 -7.70 12.08 -3.33
CA LEU A 61 -8.34 11.01 -2.55
C LEU A 61 -8.26 9.66 -3.25
N ALA A 62 -8.37 9.64 -4.58
CA ALA A 62 -8.26 8.40 -5.34
C ALA A 62 -6.81 8.05 -5.70
N LEU A 63 -5.93 9.05 -5.90
CA LEU A 63 -4.52 8.83 -6.24
C LEU A 63 -3.72 8.21 -5.09
N ARG A 64 -3.92 8.67 -3.84
CA ARG A 64 -3.22 8.17 -2.65
C ARG A 64 -3.21 6.64 -2.55
N PRO A 65 -4.36 5.93 -2.62
CA PRO A 65 -4.38 4.49 -2.47
C PRO A 65 -3.81 3.77 -3.69
N LEU A 66 -4.01 4.29 -4.91
CA LEU A 66 -3.36 3.76 -6.11
C LEU A 66 -1.83 3.81 -5.95
N LEU A 67 -1.27 4.99 -5.66
CA LEU A 67 0.17 5.15 -5.52
C LEU A 67 0.71 4.39 -4.30
N GLY A 68 -0.06 4.30 -3.21
CA GLY A 68 0.30 3.53 -2.01
C GLY A 68 0.36 2.02 -2.23
N LEU A 69 -0.46 1.47 -3.13
CA LEU A 69 -0.37 0.07 -3.54
C LEU A 69 0.80 -0.17 -4.47
N LEU A 70 1.03 0.71 -5.45
CA LEU A 70 2.15 0.60 -6.38
C LEU A 70 3.49 0.69 -5.64
N VAL A 71 3.65 1.64 -4.70
CA VAL A 71 4.93 1.85 -4.02
C VAL A 71 5.32 0.68 -3.10
N ARG A 72 4.34 -0.11 -2.64
CA ARG A 72 4.57 -1.29 -1.78
C ARG A 72 5.24 -2.42 -2.54
N ASP A 73 4.93 -2.58 -3.82
CA ASP A 73 5.47 -3.63 -4.69
C ASP A 73 6.80 -3.18 -5.30
N SER A 74 7.83 -4.03 -5.25
CA SER A 74 9.13 -3.73 -5.86
C SER A 74 9.06 -3.62 -7.38
N SER A 75 8.12 -4.32 -8.02
CA SER A 75 7.95 -4.35 -9.48
C SER A 75 7.20 -3.15 -10.05
N THR A 76 6.43 -2.41 -9.23
CA THR A 76 5.58 -1.31 -9.74
C THR A 76 5.83 0.04 -9.09
N ARG A 77 6.65 0.14 -8.04
CA ARG A 77 6.94 1.41 -7.36
C ARG A 77 7.54 2.49 -8.27
N ALA A 78 8.29 2.10 -9.30
CA ALA A 78 8.87 3.04 -10.26
C ALA A 78 7.80 3.74 -11.13
N LEU A 79 6.58 3.21 -11.21
CA LEU A 79 5.46 3.86 -11.90
C LEU A 79 4.95 5.10 -11.15
N VAL A 80 5.19 5.20 -9.85
CA VAL A 80 4.63 6.26 -8.99
C VAL A 80 5.04 7.66 -9.46
N PRO A 81 6.34 7.97 -9.67
CA PRO A 81 6.75 9.25 -10.24
C PRO A 81 6.17 9.53 -11.62
N SER A 82 6.08 8.52 -12.50
CA SER A 82 5.52 8.69 -13.85
C SER A 82 4.06 9.09 -13.79
N ILE A 83 3.26 8.37 -13.00
CA ILE A 83 1.82 8.64 -12.88
C ILE A 83 1.59 10.03 -12.28
N LEU A 84 2.26 10.36 -11.16
CA LEU A 84 2.06 11.63 -10.49
C LEU A 84 2.53 12.82 -11.34
N GLY A 85 3.70 12.71 -11.99
CA GLY A 85 4.23 13.78 -12.86
C GLY A 85 3.35 14.01 -14.09
N ARG A 86 2.74 12.95 -14.64
CA ARG A 86 1.81 13.03 -15.78
C ARG A 86 0.46 13.60 -15.38
N MET A 87 -0.04 13.24 -14.19
CA MET A 87 -1.27 13.79 -13.63
C MET A 87 -1.14 15.30 -13.37
N HIS A 88 0.01 15.73 -12.88
CA HIS A 88 0.31 17.15 -12.62
C HIS A 88 0.47 17.96 -13.92
N ARG A 89 1.34 17.50 -14.84
CA ARG A 89 1.63 18.20 -16.10
C ARG A 89 0.48 18.18 -17.11
N CYS A 90 -0.21 17.04 -17.21
CA CYS A 90 -1.35 16.78 -18.08
C CYS A 90 -1.27 17.33 -19.52
N SER A 91 -0.24 16.94 -20.29
CA SER A 91 -0.24 17.15 -21.73
C SER A 91 -1.20 16.20 -22.46
N SER A 92 -1.50 16.48 -23.73
CA SER A 92 -2.31 15.57 -24.57
C SER A 92 -1.74 14.14 -24.64
N LYS A 93 -0.41 14.01 -24.63
CA LYS A 93 0.27 12.71 -24.56
C LYS A 93 0.07 12.05 -23.19
N ASP A 94 0.22 12.81 -22.11
CA ASP A 94 0.02 12.30 -20.74
C ASP A 94 -1.39 11.75 -20.55
N ARG A 95 -2.40 12.50 -21.01
CA ARG A 95 -3.80 12.08 -20.97
C ARG A 95 -4.02 10.75 -21.71
N GLN A 96 -3.48 10.61 -22.92
CA GLN A 96 -3.61 9.37 -23.69
C GLN A 96 -2.96 8.18 -22.98
N GLU A 97 -1.73 8.35 -22.49
CA GLU A 97 -0.99 7.26 -21.85
C GLU A 97 -1.57 6.89 -20.48
N LEU A 98 -2.01 7.87 -19.68
CA LEU A 98 -2.72 7.63 -18.43
C LEU A 98 -4.05 6.90 -18.67
N GLY A 99 -4.79 7.26 -19.73
CA GLY A 99 -6.03 6.58 -20.10
C GLY A 99 -5.84 5.10 -20.42
N LEU A 100 -4.68 4.71 -20.98
CA LEU A 100 -4.33 3.31 -21.23
C LEU A 100 -3.94 2.58 -19.93
N VAL A 101 -3.21 3.24 -19.03
CA VAL A 101 -2.54 2.59 -17.89
C VAL A 101 -3.44 2.51 -16.64
N LEU A 102 -4.16 3.58 -16.30
CA LEU A 102 -4.82 3.70 -15.00
C LEU A 102 -5.98 2.71 -14.82
N GLY A 103 -6.75 2.44 -15.88
CA GLY A 103 -7.85 1.47 -15.85
C GLY A 103 -7.38 0.04 -15.54
N PRO A 104 -6.46 -0.53 -16.34
CA PRO A 104 -5.88 -1.85 -16.08
C PRO A 104 -5.21 -1.97 -14.71
N LEU A 105 -4.43 -0.95 -14.29
CA LEU A 105 -3.80 -0.95 -12.96
C LEU A 105 -4.86 -1.00 -11.85
N LEU A 106 -5.89 -0.17 -11.94
CA LEU A 106 -6.98 -0.17 -10.97
C LEU A 106 -7.69 -1.52 -10.90
N GLN A 107 -7.96 -2.13 -12.07
CA GLN A 107 -8.61 -3.42 -12.16
C GLN A 107 -7.75 -4.55 -11.58
N GLN A 108 -6.44 -4.55 -11.84
CA GLN A 108 -5.49 -5.50 -11.27
C GLN A 108 -5.40 -5.37 -9.76
N MET A 109 -5.36 -4.14 -9.24
CA MET A 109 -5.35 -3.90 -7.79
C MET A 109 -6.64 -4.38 -7.11
N ILE A 110 -7.81 -4.14 -7.72
CA ILE A 110 -9.10 -4.64 -7.19
C ILE A 110 -9.10 -6.18 -7.14
N GLN A 111 -8.53 -6.85 -8.16
CA GLN A 111 -8.43 -8.30 -8.20
C GLN A 111 -7.46 -8.85 -7.15
N ASN A 112 -6.29 -8.23 -6.99
CA ASN A 112 -5.26 -8.66 -6.05
C ASN A 112 -5.62 -8.37 -4.58
N ALA A 113 -6.41 -7.32 -4.32
CA ALA A 113 -6.92 -7.00 -2.98
C ALA A 113 -8.10 -7.89 -2.53
N GLY A 114 -8.54 -8.85 -3.35
CA GLY A 114 -9.62 -9.77 -3.00
C GLY A 114 -11.02 -9.16 -2.98
N GLY A 115 -11.21 -7.93 -3.48
CA GLY A 115 -12.50 -7.25 -3.45
C GLY A 115 -12.37 -5.75 -3.18
N THR A 116 -13.41 -5.01 -3.53
CA THR A 116 -13.56 -3.55 -3.72
C THR A 116 -13.23 -2.61 -2.55
N THR A 117 -12.64 -3.10 -1.45
CA THR A 117 -12.56 -2.39 -0.17
C THR A 117 -11.64 -1.15 -0.16
N ALA A 118 -10.59 -1.09 -0.96
CA ALA A 118 -9.66 0.05 -0.96
C ALA A 118 -10.22 1.32 -1.65
N LEU A 119 -11.06 1.15 -2.69
CA LEU A 119 -11.66 2.27 -3.42
C LEU A 119 -13.03 2.66 -2.87
N GLU A 120 -13.83 1.71 -2.38
CA GLU A 120 -15.15 1.99 -1.79
C GLU A 120 -15.06 2.83 -0.51
N ASN A 121 -14.00 2.64 0.29
CA ASN A 121 -13.75 3.45 1.49
C ASN A 121 -13.22 4.86 1.20
N SER A 122 -12.81 5.15 -0.03
CA SER A 122 -12.38 6.50 -0.44
C SER A 122 -13.56 7.40 -0.84
N LYS A 123 -14.79 6.87 -0.86
CA LYS A 123 -16.05 7.64 -0.99
C LYS A 123 -16.46 8.29 0.34
N VAL A 124 -15.54 8.93 1.05
CA VAL A 124 -15.92 9.88 2.11
C VAL A 124 -16.45 11.13 1.41
N THR A 125 -17.71 11.06 1.00
CA THR A 125 -18.43 12.22 0.47
C THR A 125 -18.55 13.24 1.59
N THR A 126 -18.33 14.52 1.26
CA THR A 126 -18.55 15.65 2.15
C THR A 126 -20.05 15.85 2.38
N SER A 127 -20.70 14.97 3.13
CA SER A 127 -22.00 15.19 3.77
C SER A 127 -22.33 14.07 4.77
N PRO A 128 -22.81 14.38 5.99
CA PRO A 128 -23.10 13.41 7.04
C PRO A 128 -24.44 12.72 6.78
N LYS A 129 -24.51 11.89 5.74
CA LYS A 129 -25.66 11.02 5.49
C LYS A 129 -25.18 9.63 5.15
N GLY A 130 -25.11 8.79 6.17
CA GLY A 130 -25.16 7.33 6.01
C GLY A 130 -23.87 6.61 6.37
N SER A 131 -23.51 6.59 7.65
CA SER A 131 -22.58 5.61 8.23
C SER A 131 -23.02 4.14 8.02
N LEU A 132 -24.26 3.92 7.57
CA LEU A 132 -24.80 2.63 7.12
C LEU A 132 -24.30 2.20 5.71
N GLU A 133 -24.05 3.11 4.77
CA GLU A 133 -23.50 2.74 3.44
C GLU A 133 -22.06 2.21 3.55
N LEU A 134 -21.30 2.69 4.54
CA LEU A 134 -19.96 2.18 4.88
C LEU A 134 -20.00 0.75 5.44
N LEU A 135 -21.11 0.34 6.06
CA LEU A 135 -21.32 -1.02 6.57
C LEU A 135 -21.84 -1.98 5.48
N GLU A 136 -22.64 -1.49 4.51
CA GLU A 136 -23.07 -2.29 3.35
C GLU A 136 -21.93 -2.63 2.39
N ASN A 137 -20.96 -1.72 2.22
CA ASN A 137 -19.75 -1.96 1.42
C ASN A 137 -18.65 -2.70 2.20
N ALA A 138 -18.79 -2.85 3.52
CA ALA A 138 -17.96 -3.74 4.32
C ALA A 138 -18.40 -5.20 4.13
N GLN A 139 -18.46 -5.68 2.88
CA GLN A 139 -18.52 -7.11 2.64
C GLN A 139 -17.22 -7.72 3.14
N LEU A 140 -17.31 -8.52 4.22
CA LEU A 140 -16.28 -9.51 4.56
C LEU A 140 -16.27 -10.56 3.43
N THR A 141 -15.68 -10.22 2.29
CA THR A 141 -15.43 -11.18 1.22
C THR A 141 -14.22 -12.00 1.65
N THR A 142 -14.47 -13.24 2.05
CA THR A 142 -13.44 -14.26 2.25
C THR A 142 -12.92 -14.73 0.90
N SER A 143 -12.13 -13.89 0.24
CA SER A 143 -11.45 -14.23 -1.01
C SER A 143 -10.16 -14.96 -0.67
N ALA A 144 -10.18 -16.26 -0.97
CA ALA A 144 -9.10 -17.19 -0.75
C ALA A 144 -7.89 -16.89 -1.65
N VAL A 145 -6.99 -16.00 -1.23
CA VAL A 145 -5.56 -16.04 -1.61
C VAL A 145 -4.71 -15.52 -0.43
N SER A 146 -3.88 -16.40 0.15
CA SER A 146 -2.81 -16.15 1.13
C SER A 146 -3.14 -15.53 2.52
N SER A 147 -3.81 -16.35 3.35
CA SER A 147 -3.32 -16.78 4.68
C SER A 147 -3.10 -15.79 5.85
N ILE A 148 -4.03 -14.86 6.09
CA ILE A 148 -4.50 -14.51 7.45
C ILE A 148 -6.02 -14.38 7.38
N ASP A 149 -6.76 -14.99 8.30
CA ASP A 149 -8.20 -14.78 8.40
C ASP A 149 -8.46 -13.28 8.66
N THR A 150 -9.26 -12.60 7.84
CA THR A 150 -9.50 -11.15 8.00
C THR A 150 -9.96 -10.80 9.41
N LEU A 151 -10.74 -11.68 10.03
CA LEU A 151 -11.21 -11.49 11.40
C LEU A 151 -10.04 -11.61 12.39
N GLU A 152 -9.13 -12.57 12.22
CA GLU A 152 -7.89 -12.68 13.02
C GLU A 152 -7.00 -11.43 12.85
N TYR A 153 -6.83 -10.93 11.63
CA TYR A 153 -6.08 -9.70 11.38
C TYR A 153 -6.68 -8.50 12.13
N LEU A 154 -8.00 -8.34 12.06
CA LEU A 154 -8.71 -7.25 12.75
C LEU A 154 -8.68 -7.43 14.27
N LEU A 155 -8.75 -8.67 14.79
CA LEU A 155 -8.62 -8.97 16.21
C LEU A 155 -7.30 -8.43 16.76
N ILE A 156 -6.19 -8.78 16.11
CA ILE A 156 -4.84 -8.35 16.52
C ILE A 156 -4.70 -6.84 16.34
N SER A 157 -5.10 -6.31 15.17
CA SER A 157 -4.97 -4.89 14.85
C SER A 157 -5.73 -4.00 15.84
N TYR A 158 -6.99 -4.32 16.16
CA TYR A 158 -7.79 -3.51 17.08
C TYR A 158 -7.45 -3.71 18.55
N SER A 159 -6.85 -4.85 18.92
CA SER A 159 -6.40 -5.08 20.30
C SER A 159 -5.05 -4.41 20.59
N GLU A 160 -4.10 -4.52 19.65
CA GLU A 160 -2.68 -4.20 19.85
C GLU A 160 -2.17 -2.97 19.09
N LEU A 161 -2.66 -2.72 17.87
CA LEU A 161 -2.10 -1.70 16.97
C LEU A 161 -2.94 -0.42 16.91
N TRP A 162 -4.23 -0.52 17.22
CA TRP A 162 -5.13 0.64 17.22
C TRP A 162 -4.69 1.67 18.26
N ALA A 163 -4.64 2.93 17.82
CA ALA A 163 -4.20 4.03 18.66
C ALA A 163 -5.12 4.20 19.88
N LYS A 164 -4.52 4.40 21.05
CA LYS A 164 -5.21 4.65 22.32
C LYS A 164 -4.66 5.95 22.92
N PRO A 165 -5.47 7.01 23.11
CA PRO A 165 -6.90 7.10 22.78
C PRO A 165 -7.17 7.00 21.28
N SER A 166 -8.38 6.54 20.92
CA SER A 166 -8.79 6.41 19.52
C SER A 166 -8.86 7.77 18.82
N PRO A 167 -8.37 7.88 17.58
CA PRO A 167 -8.53 9.08 16.79
C PRO A 167 -10.00 9.24 16.37
N THR A 168 -10.44 10.49 16.28
CA THR A 168 -11.73 10.86 15.72
C THR A 168 -11.74 10.68 14.20
N GLU A 169 -12.93 10.67 13.60
CA GLU A 169 -13.07 10.58 12.14
C GLU A 169 -12.39 11.75 11.40
N ILE A 170 -12.41 12.95 12.00
CA ILE A 170 -11.70 14.13 11.48
C ILE A 170 -10.19 13.89 11.49
N GLU A 171 -9.63 13.43 12.61
CA GLU A 171 -8.19 13.15 12.72
C GLU A 171 -7.75 12.03 11.77
N ILE A 172 -8.57 10.98 11.57
CA ILE A 172 -8.30 9.94 10.57
C ILE A 172 -8.29 10.55 9.16
N GLY A 173 -9.25 11.42 8.85
CA GLY A 173 -9.30 12.14 7.58
C GLY A 173 -8.07 13.03 7.35
N GLU A 174 -7.63 13.75 8.37
CA GLU A 174 -6.41 14.57 8.33
C GLU A 174 -5.15 13.71 8.14
N LEU A 175 -5.02 12.60 8.88
CA LEU A 175 -3.92 11.64 8.71
C LEU A 175 -3.87 11.09 7.29
N TYR A 176 -5.04 10.79 6.72
CA TYR A 176 -5.15 10.34 5.34
C TYR A 176 -4.70 11.43 4.37
N MET A 177 -5.20 12.66 4.52
CA MET A 177 -4.89 13.76 3.61
C MET A 177 -3.43 14.21 3.70
N ASN A 178 -2.80 14.12 4.86
CA ASN A 178 -1.39 14.45 5.07
C ASN A 178 -0.43 13.36 4.58
N GLY A 179 -0.94 12.16 4.26
CA GLY A 179 -0.12 11.06 3.75
C GLY A 179 -0.09 10.99 2.22
N VAL A 180 1.12 11.00 1.66
CA VAL A 180 1.35 10.91 0.20
C VAL A 180 0.95 9.56 -0.41
N PHE A 181 0.88 8.51 0.41
CA PHE A 181 0.59 7.11 0.05
C PHE A 181 -0.48 6.48 0.96
N SER A 182 -1.41 7.30 1.46
CA SER A 182 -2.43 6.84 2.40
C SER A 182 -3.33 5.76 1.80
N LEU A 183 -3.71 4.80 2.64
CA LEU A 183 -4.60 3.70 2.28
C LEU A 183 -5.75 3.65 3.28
N GLY A 184 -6.99 3.51 2.78
CA GLY A 184 -8.23 3.65 3.54
C GLY A 184 -8.62 2.43 4.40
N PHE A 185 -7.66 1.74 5.03
CA PHE A 185 -7.90 0.42 5.62
C PHE A 185 -8.47 0.43 7.04
N ALA A 186 -8.39 1.54 7.77
CA ALA A 186 -8.80 1.62 9.17
C ALA A 186 -10.01 2.53 9.31
N THR A 187 -11.22 1.95 9.37
CA THR A 187 -12.43 2.73 9.62
C THR A 187 -12.74 2.70 11.11
N LEU A 188 -12.94 3.90 11.68
CA LEU A 188 -13.39 4.06 13.06
C LEU A 188 -14.68 3.25 13.30
N SER A 189 -15.57 3.18 12.33
CA SER A 189 -16.79 2.38 12.39
C SER A 189 -16.54 0.88 12.60
N GLN A 190 -15.57 0.30 11.90
CA GLN A 190 -15.24 -1.11 12.05
C GLN A 190 -14.58 -1.39 13.40
N PHE A 191 -13.68 -0.51 13.87
CA PHE A 191 -13.15 -0.58 15.23
C PHE A 191 -14.28 -0.54 16.25
N CYS A 192 -15.16 0.47 16.19
CA CYS A 192 -16.25 0.66 17.14
C CYS A 192 -17.21 -0.53 17.19
N LEU A 193 -17.50 -1.13 16.03
CA LEU A 193 -18.33 -2.33 15.94
C LEU A 193 -17.64 -3.53 16.59
N LEU A 194 -16.40 -3.83 16.19
CA LEU A 194 -15.69 -5.02 16.68
C LEU A 194 -15.24 -4.90 18.12
N SER A 195 -15.04 -3.70 18.66
CA SER A 195 -14.70 -3.51 20.07
C SER A 195 -15.92 -3.44 20.99
N GLY A 196 -17.15 -3.54 20.45
CA GLY A 196 -18.40 -3.35 21.19
C GLY A 196 -18.65 -1.91 21.65
N ASN A 197 -17.91 -0.93 21.13
CA ASN A 197 -18.04 0.48 21.51
C ASN A 197 -19.23 1.19 20.84
N LEU A 198 -20.01 0.49 20.02
CA LEU A 198 -21.31 0.97 19.54
C LEU A 198 -22.44 0.80 20.57
N ASP A 199 -22.28 -0.06 21.58
CA ASP A 199 -23.28 -0.25 22.63
C ASP A 199 -23.42 1.02 23.50
N PRO A 200 -24.57 1.72 23.47
CA PRO A 200 -24.77 2.94 24.25
C PRO A 200 -24.92 2.67 25.75
N THR A 201 -25.07 1.42 26.17
CA THR A 201 -25.20 1.01 27.58
C THR A 201 -23.86 0.76 28.26
N ARG A 202 -22.76 0.75 27.50
CA ARG A 202 -21.40 0.51 27.99
C ARG A 202 -20.83 1.76 28.67
N ASP A 203 -20.45 1.63 29.94
CA ASP A 203 -19.94 2.75 30.77
C ASP A 203 -18.54 3.23 30.35
N ASP A 204 -17.71 2.34 29.80
CA ASP A 204 -16.32 2.56 29.36
C ASP A 204 -16.22 2.68 27.83
N ARG A 205 -17.22 3.31 27.22
CA ARG A 205 -17.28 3.51 25.77
C ARG A 205 -16.20 4.48 25.29
N ASP A 206 -15.54 4.12 24.20
CA ASP A 206 -14.60 5.02 23.53
C ASP A 206 -15.33 6.29 23.03
N PRO A 207 -14.88 7.50 23.40
CA PRO A 207 -15.51 8.75 22.98
C PRO A 207 -15.61 8.90 21.47
N ALA A 208 -14.63 8.41 20.70
CA ALA A 208 -14.62 8.52 19.24
C ALA A 208 -15.81 7.76 18.61
N CYS A 209 -16.32 6.71 19.26
CA CYS A 209 -17.45 5.91 18.80
C CYS A 209 -18.83 6.52 19.11
N SER A 210 -18.88 7.59 19.90
CA SER A 210 -20.15 8.10 20.45
C SER A 210 -21.09 8.66 19.38
N HIS A 211 -20.56 9.29 18.35
CA HIS A 211 -21.36 9.87 17.25
C HIS A 211 -21.93 8.79 16.34
N LEU A 212 -21.17 7.73 16.09
CA LEU A 212 -21.59 6.62 15.22
C LEU A 212 -22.80 5.87 15.77
N SER A 213 -22.96 5.80 17.10
CA SER A 213 -24.11 5.14 17.72
C SER A 213 -25.47 5.82 17.43
N GLN A 214 -25.48 7.09 17.02
CA GLN A 214 -26.70 7.87 16.80
C GLN A 214 -27.29 7.69 15.40
N ASP A 215 -26.48 7.24 14.44
CA ASP A 215 -26.90 7.03 13.04
C ASP A 215 -27.48 5.63 12.80
N LEU A 216 -27.64 4.83 13.86
CA LEU A 216 -27.87 3.39 13.80
C LEU A 216 -29.32 2.98 14.13
N ASP A 217 -30.29 3.83 13.80
CA ASP A 217 -31.73 3.55 13.98
C ASP A 217 -32.18 2.25 13.29
N ASP A 218 -31.43 1.74 12.31
CA ASP A 218 -31.76 0.56 11.49
C ASP A 218 -31.16 -0.79 11.94
N ILE A 219 -30.31 -0.84 12.98
CA ILE A 219 -29.72 -2.12 13.47
C ILE A 219 -30.44 -2.73 14.68
N SER A 220 -31.74 -2.44 14.81
CA SER A 220 -32.62 -3.10 15.78
C SER A 220 -32.62 -4.63 15.58
N GLY A 221 -31.77 -5.33 16.31
CA GLY A 221 -31.61 -6.79 16.23
C GLY A 221 -30.16 -7.30 16.15
N LEU A 222 -29.17 -6.45 15.91
CA LEU A 222 -27.76 -6.84 15.99
C LEU A 222 -27.27 -6.82 17.44
N ASN A 223 -26.53 -7.85 17.82
CA ASN A 223 -25.84 -7.89 19.10
C ASN A 223 -24.55 -7.07 19.04
N ILE A 224 -24.67 -5.75 19.16
CA ILE A 224 -23.54 -4.80 19.16
C ILE A 224 -22.81 -4.71 20.50
N SER A 225 -23.26 -5.47 21.50
CA SER A 225 -22.66 -5.51 22.85
C SER A 225 -21.45 -6.43 22.93
N GLN A 226 -21.27 -7.31 21.94
CA GLN A 226 -20.18 -8.27 21.94
C GLN A 226 -18.90 -7.63 21.42
N SER A 227 -17.85 -7.72 22.23
CA SER A 227 -16.51 -7.35 21.81
C SER A 227 -15.77 -8.54 21.19
N PHE A 228 -15.05 -8.23 20.12
CA PHE A 228 -14.11 -9.05 19.37
C PHE A 228 -12.73 -8.38 19.40
N THR A 229 -12.28 -8.07 20.63
CA THR A 229 -10.93 -7.64 20.97
C THR A 229 -10.48 -8.40 22.23
N TYR A 230 -9.18 -8.41 22.53
CA TYR A 230 -8.65 -8.95 23.78
C TYR A 230 -7.85 -7.89 24.55
N ASP A 231 -7.76 -8.08 25.86
CA ASP A 231 -6.87 -7.30 26.71
C ASP A 231 -5.42 -7.71 26.44
N VAL A 232 -4.56 -6.72 26.28
CA VAL A 232 -3.13 -6.93 26.14
C VAL A 232 -2.52 -7.36 27.49
N ASP A 233 -1.53 -8.24 27.46
CA ASP A 233 -0.85 -8.76 28.63
C ASP A 233 0.41 -7.95 29.00
N GLU A 234 1.16 -8.42 30.01
CA GLU A 234 2.41 -7.78 30.43
C GLU A 234 3.54 -7.83 29.39
N LEU A 235 3.40 -8.62 28.32
CA LEU A 235 4.39 -8.74 27.25
C LEU A 235 4.13 -7.76 26.10
N TYR A 236 2.93 -7.20 26.02
CA TYR A 236 2.61 -6.19 25.01
C TYR A 236 3.55 -4.99 25.07
N ASN A 237 3.95 -4.50 23.89
CA ASN A 237 4.89 -3.39 23.72
C ASN A 237 6.25 -3.59 24.44
N ASN A 238 6.63 -4.83 24.71
CA ASN A 238 7.94 -5.19 25.23
C ASN A 238 8.70 -6.01 24.18
N THR A 239 9.96 -5.64 23.92
CA THR A 239 10.82 -6.42 23.03
C THR A 239 11.39 -7.62 23.77
N ALA A 240 11.18 -8.83 23.23
CA ALA A 240 11.76 -10.05 23.77
C ALA A 240 13.29 -10.01 23.71
N SER A 241 13.96 -10.60 24.70
CA SER A 241 15.43 -10.72 24.70
C SER A 241 15.89 -11.95 23.91
N VAL A 242 17.09 -11.89 23.32
CA VAL A 242 17.74 -13.07 22.71
C VAL A 242 18.21 -14.02 23.84
N PRO A 243 17.74 -15.28 23.88
CA PRO A 243 18.15 -16.23 24.91
C PRO A 243 19.64 -16.64 24.80
N PRO A 244 20.22 -17.21 25.86
CA PRO A 244 21.59 -17.76 25.81
C PRO A 244 21.78 -18.78 24.68
N ASN A 245 22.98 -18.81 24.10
CA ASN A 245 23.35 -19.67 22.97
C ASN A 245 22.46 -19.51 21.72
N THR A 246 21.83 -18.34 21.55
CA THR A 246 20.97 -18.03 20.40
C THR A 246 21.50 -16.80 19.66
N THR A 247 21.40 -16.82 18.33
CA THR A 247 21.63 -15.63 17.51
C THR A 247 20.33 -15.17 16.87
N LEU A 248 20.05 -13.86 16.93
CA LEU A 248 18.98 -13.22 16.18
C LEU A 248 19.51 -12.60 14.88
N LEU A 249 18.90 -12.92 13.74
CA LEU A 249 19.09 -12.21 12.48
C LEU A 249 17.83 -11.42 12.16
N ILE A 250 17.96 -10.10 11.95
CA ILE A 250 16.90 -9.24 11.43
C ILE A 250 17.31 -8.80 10.03
N ILE A 251 16.41 -8.98 9.06
CA ILE A 251 16.55 -8.45 7.70
C ILE A 251 15.45 -7.42 7.50
N ASN A 252 15.82 -6.21 7.06
CA ASN A 252 14.93 -5.07 7.04
C ASN A 252 15.03 -4.28 5.72
N GLY A 253 13.90 -3.82 5.20
CA GLY A 253 13.82 -3.11 3.92
C GLY A 253 13.75 -1.59 4.10
N GLY A 254 14.63 -0.85 3.44
CA GLY A 254 14.67 0.61 3.50
C GLY A 254 13.47 1.29 2.82
N LEU A 255 12.78 0.57 1.92
CA LEU A 255 11.54 0.97 1.26
C LEU A 255 10.39 -0.01 1.59
N ASP A 256 10.36 -0.52 2.82
CA ASP A 256 9.22 -1.26 3.34
C ASP A 256 8.12 -0.28 3.79
N PHE A 257 7.00 -0.28 3.07
CA PHE A 257 5.84 0.57 3.35
C PHE A 257 4.78 -0.12 4.25
N GLN A 258 5.02 -1.35 4.66
CA GLN A 258 4.11 -2.13 5.53
C GLN A 258 4.71 -2.27 6.93
N THR A 259 5.99 -2.59 7.01
CA THR A 259 6.79 -2.62 8.24
C THR A 259 7.97 -1.65 8.11
N PRO A 260 7.73 -0.33 8.31
CA PRO A 260 8.74 0.71 8.10
C PRO A 260 10.11 0.42 8.73
N TRP A 261 11.17 0.78 8.00
CA TRP A 261 12.55 0.44 8.37
C TRP A 261 12.91 0.89 9.79
N GLU A 262 12.33 1.98 10.29
CA GLU A 262 12.62 2.52 11.63
C GLU A 262 12.19 1.53 12.72
N PHE A 263 11.09 0.80 12.51
CA PHE A 263 10.59 -0.18 13.46
C PHE A 263 11.45 -1.45 13.50
N GLY A 264 11.93 -1.92 12.34
CA GLY A 264 12.88 -3.04 12.29
C GLY A 264 14.21 -2.72 12.97
N ARG A 265 14.73 -1.50 12.79
CA ARG A 265 15.92 -1.04 13.52
C ARG A 265 15.64 -0.88 15.01
N TYR A 266 14.51 -0.28 15.38
CA TYR A 266 14.11 -0.15 16.78
C TYR A 266 14.05 -1.53 17.45
N GLN A 267 13.40 -2.52 16.82
CA GLN A 267 13.37 -3.89 17.32
C GLN A 267 14.77 -4.46 17.50
N PHE A 268 15.66 -4.28 16.52
CA PHE A 268 17.05 -4.73 16.63
C PHE A 268 17.77 -4.08 17.81
N GLU A 269 17.67 -2.77 17.96
CA GLU A 269 18.34 -2.00 19.01
C GLU A 269 17.80 -2.32 20.41
N SER A 270 16.47 -2.37 20.55
CA SER A 270 15.76 -2.63 21.80
C SER A 270 15.88 -4.08 22.28
N THR A 271 16.12 -5.04 21.37
CA THR A 271 16.34 -6.44 21.74
C THR A 271 17.59 -6.58 22.61
N ALA A 272 17.39 -6.91 23.88
CA ALA A 272 18.48 -7.21 24.80
C ALA A 272 19.07 -8.61 24.56
N LEU A 273 20.34 -8.79 24.92
CA LEU A 273 21.00 -10.09 24.96
C LEU A 273 20.91 -10.61 26.40
N SER A 274 20.23 -11.74 26.62
CA SER A 274 20.12 -12.32 27.96
C SER A 274 21.46 -12.79 28.52
N ASP A 275 22.38 -13.18 27.64
CA ASP A 275 23.78 -13.50 27.97
C ASP A 275 24.71 -12.93 26.88
N PRO A 276 25.42 -11.81 27.13
CA PRO A 276 26.30 -11.19 26.14
C PRO A 276 27.46 -12.07 25.64
N GLU A 277 27.84 -13.12 26.37
CA GLU A 277 28.94 -14.02 25.98
C GLU A 277 28.48 -15.08 24.96
N THR A 278 27.20 -15.47 25.00
CA THR A 278 26.67 -16.58 24.20
C THR A 278 25.50 -16.22 23.30
N SER A 279 24.87 -15.06 23.52
CA SER A 279 23.77 -14.54 22.71
C SER A 279 24.32 -13.50 21.75
N ARG A 280 23.84 -13.50 20.50
CA ARG A 280 24.30 -12.56 19.47
C ARG A 280 23.11 -11.99 18.70
N LYS A 281 23.31 -10.86 18.03
CA LYS A 281 22.33 -10.31 17.08
C LYS A 281 23.03 -9.69 15.87
N MET A 282 22.39 -9.77 14.71
CA MET A 282 22.84 -9.15 13.46
C MET A 282 21.65 -8.48 12.76
N LEU A 283 21.90 -7.31 12.18
CA LEU A 283 20.96 -6.58 11.34
C LEU A 283 21.53 -6.50 9.93
N VAL A 284 20.71 -6.82 8.93
CA VAL A 284 21.01 -6.64 7.51
C VAL A 284 19.94 -5.74 6.91
N GLU A 285 20.35 -4.66 6.27
CA GLU A 285 19.42 -3.65 5.73
C GLU A 285 19.58 -3.54 4.22
N TYR A 286 18.48 -3.76 3.50
CA TYR A 286 18.39 -3.64 2.06
C TYR A 286 17.93 -2.23 1.75
N GLU A 287 18.78 -1.39 1.15
CA GLU A 287 18.50 0.04 0.98
C GLU A 287 17.16 0.32 0.27
N PHE A 288 16.83 -0.49 -0.75
CA PHE A 288 15.59 -0.40 -1.51
C PHE A 288 14.63 -1.58 -1.27
N GLY A 289 14.93 -2.44 -0.29
CA GLY A 289 14.16 -3.64 -0.01
C GLY A 289 12.69 -3.36 0.30
N ALA A 290 11.81 -4.17 -0.28
CA ALA A 290 10.37 -4.13 -0.04
C ALA A 290 9.97 -4.88 1.25
N HIS A 291 8.66 -5.04 1.46
CA HIS A 291 8.15 -5.92 2.51
C HIS A 291 8.64 -7.35 2.30
N VAL A 292 9.11 -7.99 3.38
CA VAL A 292 9.71 -9.33 3.34
C VAL A 292 10.98 -9.41 2.46
N CYS A 293 11.78 -8.33 2.39
CA CYS A 293 13.01 -8.25 1.59
C CYS A 293 14.06 -9.36 1.82
N GLY A 294 13.98 -10.14 2.91
CA GLY A 294 14.81 -11.33 3.11
C GLY A 294 14.43 -12.52 2.21
N LEU A 295 13.27 -12.48 1.55
CA LEU A 295 12.73 -13.52 0.67
C LEU A 295 12.26 -12.98 -0.69
N ALA A 296 12.09 -11.67 -0.82
CA ALA A 296 11.66 -10.98 -2.04
C ALA A 296 12.83 -10.23 -2.71
N THR A 297 12.68 -9.95 -3.99
CA THR A 297 13.62 -9.13 -4.76
C THR A 297 13.61 -7.67 -4.29
N THR A 298 14.76 -7.00 -4.33
CA THR A 298 14.86 -5.58 -3.92
C THR A 298 14.35 -4.61 -5.00
N THR A 299 14.41 -5.00 -6.26
CA THR A 299 13.92 -4.30 -7.45
C THR A 299 13.38 -5.34 -8.44
N ASP A 300 12.79 -4.90 -9.56
CA ASP A 300 12.25 -5.81 -10.58
C ASP A 300 13.36 -6.62 -11.29
N ASP A 301 14.57 -6.07 -11.38
CA ASP A 301 15.75 -6.64 -12.04
C ASP A 301 16.70 -7.39 -11.10
N ASP A 302 16.38 -7.49 -9.80
CA ASP A 302 17.20 -8.21 -8.83
C ASP A 302 17.10 -9.74 -9.02
N ASP A 303 18.15 -10.33 -9.61
CA ASP A 303 18.34 -11.76 -9.77
C ASP A 303 19.37 -12.36 -8.77
N THR A 304 19.81 -11.57 -7.79
CA THR A 304 20.95 -11.91 -6.91
C THR A 304 20.64 -13.01 -5.90
N VAL A 305 19.35 -13.24 -5.60
CA VAL A 305 18.88 -14.10 -4.50
C VAL A 305 19.61 -13.85 -3.18
N CYS A 306 20.00 -12.58 -2.92
CA CYS A 306 20.88 -12.23 -1.81
C CYS A 306 20.24 -12.53 -0.44
N GLY A 307 18.96 -12.21 -0.24
CA GLY A 307 18.24 -12.46 1.01
C GLY A 307 18.26 -13.94 1.42
N PRO A 308 17.77 -14.84 0.54
CA PRO A 308 17.88 -16.28 0.73
C PRO A 308 19.31 -16.77 0.96
N SER A 309 20.30 -16.19 0.27
CA SER A 309 21.72 -16.56 0.43
C SER A 309 22.27 -16.20 1.81
N ILE A 310 21.93 -15.01 2.34
CA ILE A 310 22.29 -14.59 3.70
C ILE A 310 21.63 -15.49 4.73
N VAL A 311 20.35 -15.85 4.56
CA VAL A 311 19.65 -16.78 5.46
C VAL A 311 20.30 -18.17 5.44
N ALA A 312 20.61 -18.69 4.25
CA ALA A 312 21.31 -19.98 4.10
C ALA A 312 22.70 -19.95 4.76
N SER A 313 23.43 -18.84 4.63
CA SER A 313 24.73 -18.60 5.25
C SER A 313 24.62 -18.52 6.77
N PHE A 314 23.61 -17.82 7.30
CA PHE A 314 23.28 -17.77 8.73
C PHE A 314 23.08 -19.17 9.30
N ILE A 315 22.27 -20.00 8.63
CA ILE A 315 22.01 -21.38 9.07
C ILE A 315 23.28 -22.23 8.99
N SER A 316 24.02 -22.15 7.88
CA SER A 316 25.21 -22.98 7.64
C SER A 316 26.37 -22.66 8.59
N ASN A 317 26.44 -21.43 9.09
CA ASN A 317 27.44 -20.97 10.05
C ASN A 317 26.96 -21.02 11.51
N ASN A 318 25.89 -21.78 11.81
CA ASN A 318 25.29 -21.90 13.14
C ASN A 318 24.97 -20.53 13.79
N GLY A 319 24.55 -19.56 12.98
CA GLY A 319 24.25 -18.21 13.42
C GLY A 319 25.45 -17.44 13.94
N ASN A 320 26.70 -17.78 13.58
CA ASN A 320 27.86 -16.96 13.95
C ASN A 320 27.92 -15.68 13.10
N PRO A 321 27.64 -14.47 13.63
CA PRO A 321 27.57 -13.25 12.84
C PRO A 321 28.87 -12.91 12.09
N ASP A 322 30.01 -13.31 12.63
CA ASP A 322 31.32 -13.02 12.06
C ASP A 322 31.67 -13.91 10.85
N ALA A 323 30.86 -14.94 10.58
CA ALA A 323 31.04 -15.90 9.50
C ALA A 323 29.91 -15.86 8.46
N ILE A 324 28.90 -15.00 8.66
CA ILE A 324 27.79 -14.84 7.70
C ILE A 324 28.30 -14.07 6.49
N ASP A 325 28.27 -14.74 5.35
CA ASP A 325 28.52 -14.14 4.06
C ASP A 325 27.39 -13.16 3.66
N THR A 326 27.71 -11.87 3.61
CA THR A 326 26.86 -10.78 3.12
C THR A 326 27.42 -10.14 1.85
N SER A 327 28.37 -10.79 1.17
CA SER A 327 29.04 -10.22 0.00
C SER A 327 28.08 -9.91 -1.15
N CYS A 328 27.00 -10.67 -1.32
CA CYS A 328 25.97 -10.40 -2.32
C CYS A 328 25.31 -9.01 -2.20
N MET A 329 25.40 -8.35 -1.03
CA MET A 329 24.83 -7.02 -0.84
C MET A 329 25.49 -5.96 -1.74
N SER A 330 26.75 -6.18 -2.18
CA SER A 330 27.41 -5.27 -3.12
C SER A 330 26.91 -5.40 -4.56
N ASP A 331 26.21 -6.49 -4.86
CA ASP A 331 25.72 -6.82 -6.19
C ASP A 331 24.23 -6.49 -6.35
N LEU A 332 23.58 -6.02 -5.27
CA LEU A 332 22.19 -5.59 -5.32
C LEU A 332 22.03 -4.40 -6.27
N PRO A 333 21.02 -4.43 -7.17
CA PRO A 333 20.76 -3.32 -8.08
C PRO A 333 20.33 -2.05 -7.34
N GLU A 334 20.66 -0.91 -7.93
CA GLU A 334 20.11 0.38 -7.50
C GLU A 334 18.66 0.52 -7.99
N LEU A 335 17.81 1.17 -7.20
CA LEU A 335 16.48 1.57 -7.66
C LEU A 335 16.59 2.81 -8.54
N LEU A 336 16.32 2.66 -9.84
CA LEU A 336 16.23 3.76 -10.79
C LEU A 336 14.77 4.19 -10.94
N LEU A 337 14.48 5.46 -10.67
CA LEU A 337 13.20 6.09 -10.93
C LEU A 337 13.28 6.77 -12.29
N THR A 338 12.75 6.10 -13.31
CA THR A 338 12.73 6.56 -14.70
C THR A 338 11.33 6.40 -15.29
N ASP A 339 11.12 6.90 -16.51
CA ASP A 339 9.86 6.71 -17.23
C ASP A 339 9.85 5.42 -18.07
N ASP A 340 10.89 4.58 -17.97
CA ASP A 340 11.06 3.39 -18.81
C ASP A 340 9.98 2.35 -18.50
N ASP A 341 9.73 2.04 -17.22
CA ASP A 341 8.73 1.05 -16.80
C ASP A 341 7.31 1.44 -17.24
N PHE A 342 7.00 2.74 -17.13
CA PHE A 342 5.72 3.27 -17.59
C PHE A 342 5.60 3.19 -19.11
N SER A 343 6.67 3.52 -19.84
CA SER A 343 6.71 3.43 -21.30
C SER A 343 6.56 1.98 -21.79
N ILE A 344 7.26 1.03 -21.16
CA ILE A 344 7.15 -0.40 -21.44
C ILE A 344 5.72 -0.90 -21.19
N LEU A 345 5.09 -0.45 -20.10
CA LEU A 345 3.70 -0.80 -19.79
C LEU A 345 2.73 -0.28 -20.88
N VAL A 346 2.89 0.96 -21.31
CA VAL A 346 2.09 1.54 -22.41
C VAL A 346 2.27 0.73 -23.70
N GLU A 347 3.51 0.43 -24.08
CA GLU A 347 3.82 -0.35 -25.28
C GLU A 347 3.18 -1.74 -25.24
N ARG A 348 3.27 -2.43 -24.10
CA ARG A 348 2.65 -3.75 -23.89
C ARG A 348 1.13 -3.70 -24.03
N ILE A 349 0.47 -2.67 -23.49
CA ILE A 349 -0.98 -2.50 -23.59
C ILE A 349 -1.39 -2.28 -25.06
N ILE A 350 -0.68 -1.39 -25.77
CA ILE A 350 -0.95 -1.11 -27.19
C ILE A 350 -0.75 -2.37 -28.05
N GLU A 351 0.29 -3.16 -27.78
CA GLU A 351 0.54 -4.41 -28.49
C GLU A 351 -0.59 -5.43 -28.24
N ALA A 352 -1.02 -5.59 -26.99
CA ALA A 352 -2.12 -6.49 -26.63
C ALA A 352 -3.45 -6.09 -27.30
N GLU A 353 -3.82 -4.81 -27.27
CA GLU A 353 -5.03 -4.31 -27.96
C GLU A 353 -4.97 -4.55 -29.47
N ARG A 354 -3.77 -4.37 -30.07
CA ARG A 354 -3.56 -4.64 -31.50
C ARG A 354 -3.72 -6.12 -31.84
N GLU A 355 -3.22 -7.02 -30.99
CA GLU A 355 -3.39 -8.46 -31.17
C GLU A 355 -4.87 -8.86 -31.06
N GLU A 356 -5.60 -8.36 -30.06
CA GLU A 356 -7.04 -8.61 -29.90
C GLU A 356 -7.85 -8.13 -31.11
N MET A 357 -7.52 -6.96 -31.66
CA MET A 357 -8.12 -6.45 -32.89
C MET A 357 -7.85 -7.34 -34.12
N LEU A 358 -6.67 -7.97 -34.19
CA LEU A 358 -6.32 -8.88 -35.28
C LEU A 358 -7.02 -10.24 -35.14
N GLU A 359 -7.14 -10.76 -33.91
CA GLU A 359 -7.83 -12.01 -33.61
C GLU A 359 -9.35 -11.89 -33.80
N SER A 360 -9.93 -10.73 -33.52
CA SER A 360 -11.35 -10.44 -33.72
C SER A 360 -11.75 -10.17 -35.20
N GLY A 361 -10.81 -10.23 -36.17
CA GLY A 361 -11.00 -9.64 -37.50
C GLY A 361 -10.52 -10.41 -38.75
N PHE A 362 -10.96 -11.66 -39.00
CA PHE A 362 -11.03 -12.25 -40.36
C PHE A 362 -12.33 -13.05 -40.60
N GLY A 363 -13.49 -12.44 -40.32
CA GLY A 363 -14.80 -12.92 -40.79
C GLY A 363 -15.08 -12.50 -42.24
N PHE A 364 -14.40 -13.09 -43.23
CA PHE A 364 -14.80 -12.93 -44.64
C PHE A 364 -16.09 -13.73 -44.90
N GLU A 365 -17.25 -13.06 -44.90
CA GLU A 365 -18.47 -13.60 -45.49
C GLU A 365 -18.20 -13.93 -46.96
N ARG A 366 -18.01 -15.22 -47.28
CA ARG A 366 -18.09 -15.70 -48.65
C ARG A 366 -19.52 -15.53 -49.12
N THR A 367 -19.78 -14.45 -49.85
CA THR A 367 -20.94 -14.31 -50.72
C THR A 367 -20.96 -15.49 -51.69
N LYS A 368 -21.72 -16.54 -51.39
CA LYS A 368 -22.04 -17.58 -52.37
C LYS A 368 -23.00 -16.97 -53.38
N LEU A 369 -22.46 -16.51 -54.52
CA LEU A 369 -23.21 -16.45 -55.77
C LEU A 369 -23.71 -17.87 -56.09
N THR A 370 -24.99 -18.13 -55.90
CA THR A 370 -25.67 -19.25 -56.56
C THR A 370 -26.36 -18.73 -57.81
N ARG A 371 -25.70 -18.94 -58.95
CA ARG A 371 -26.29 -18.88 -60.28
C ARG A 371 -26.40 -20.30 -60.82
N THR A 372 -27.59 -20.88 -60.83
CA THR A 372 -28.02 -21.86 -61.84
C THR A 372 -29.54 -21.90 -61.84
N GLY A 373 -30.14 -21.47 -62.95
CA GLY A 373 -31.46 -21.91 -63.35
C GLY A 373 -31.37 -23.21 -64.14
N THR A 374 -32.39 -24.04 -64.00
CA THR A 374 -33.20 -24.67 -65.06
C THR A 374 -34.50 -25.11 -64.41
#